data_AF-A0A917QIL6-F1
#
_entry.id   AF-A0A917QIL6-F1
#
_cell.length_a   1.000
_cell.length_b   1.000
_cell.length_c   1.000
_cell.angle_alpha   90.00
_cell.angle_beta   90.00
_cell.angle_gamma   90.00
#
_symmetry.space_group_name_H-M   'P 1'
#
loop_
_entity.id
_entity.type
_entity.pdbx_description
1 polymer ?
#
loop_
_entity_poly.entity_id
_entity_poly.type
_entity_poly.pdbx_seq_one_letter_code
_entity_poly.pdbx_strand_id
1 'polypeptide(L)'
;MRYVVVGVVLVGVAVVGCSAGDDQGEGVPSSTIAAQVPAGFDPCKDIPKSVLDSEGLRVPPLGNNADFDGGGGIKWRGCSWVVPDGYAVGITTTNLTLDRIRANTELAIRHDYSIAGRPTLATSRADETDPRSVCRLNVAMNNGSLEFSLDNPASRRLTGTKDTCELARGLAEKVVALVPAGA
;
A
#
# COMPACT_ATOMS: atom_id res chain seq x y z
N MET A 1 38.03 0.36 -57.14
CA MET A 1 39.07 -0.67 -57.34
C MET A 1 39.16 -1.54 -56.10
N ARG A 2 38.96 -2.86 -56.28
CA ARG A 2 39.52 -4.01 -55.54
C ARG A 2 39.11 -4.27 -54.07
N TYR A 3 38.25 -5.29 -53.96
CA TYR A 3 37.92 -6.16 -52.81
C TYR A 3 39.10 -7.03 -52.35
N VAL A 4 39.10 -7.49 -51.08
CA VAL A 4 39.33 -8.91 -50.69
C VAL A 4 38.59 -9.22 -49.37
N VAL A 5 37.94 -10.40 -49.37
CA VAL A 5 37.15 -11.07 -48.33
C VAL A 5 38.01 -12.13 -47.63
N VAL A 6 37.84 -12.33 -46.32
CA VAL A 6 38.08 -13.60 -45.59
C VAL A 6 37.04 -13.62 -44.45
N GLY A 7 36.12 -14.56 -44.27
CA GLY A 7 35.99 -15.93 -44.76
C GLY A 7 36.31 -16.94 -43.66
N VAL A 8 35.42 -17.13 -42.68
CA VAL A 8 35.44 -18.33 -41.82
C VAL A 8 34.02 -18.90 -41.72
N VAL A 9 33.89 -20.09 -42.28
CA VAL A 9 32.73 -20.98 -42.24
C VAL A 9 32.92 -21.93 -41.07
N LEU A 10 31.91 -22.09 -40.21
CA LEU A 10 31.76 -23.24 -39.34
C LEU A 10 30.33 -23.79 -39.47
N VAL A 11 30.23 -24.87 -40.24
CA VAL A 11 29.17 -25.91 -40.17
C VAL A 11 29.43 -26.67 -38.86
N GLY A 12 28.51 -27.13 -38.02
CA GLY A 12 27.05 -27.24 -37.97
C GLY A 12 26.76 -28.44 -37.04
N VAL A 13 25.85 -28.33 -36.07
CA VAL A 13 25.23 -29.50 -35.41
C VAL A 13 23.76 -29.15 -35.15
N ALA A 14 22.87 -29.92 -35.78
CA ALA A 14 21.45 -29.90 -35.48
C ALA A 14 21.19 -30.82 -34.28
N VAL A 15 20.51 -30.30 -33.26
CA VAL A 15 19.75 -31.10 -32.31
C VAL A 15 18.31 -30.58 -32.31
N VAL A 16 17.38 -31.49 -32.58
CA VAL A 16 15.94 -31.28 -32.52
C VAL A 16 15.52 -31.34 -31.06
N GLY A 17 14.71 -30.38 -30.62
CA GLY A 17 14.14 -30.36 -29.27
C GLY A 17 13.02 -29.33 -29.16
N CYS A 18 11.82 -29.70 -29.58
CA CYS A 18 10.60 -29.01 -29.20
C CYS A 18 10.24 -29.42 -27.76
N SER A 19 10.13 -28.46 -26.85
CA SER A 19 9.18 -28.54 -25.74
C SER A 19 8.92 -27.16 -25.14
N ALA A 20 7.65 -26.78 -25.30
CA ALA A 20 6.82 -25.83 -24.57
C ALA A 20 7.34 -25.26 -23.23
N GLY A 21 7.06 -23.97 -23.06
CA GLY A 21 6.59 -23.42 -21.79
C GLY A 21 7.67 -22.98 -20.81
N ASP A 22 7.98 -21.69 -20.82
CA ASP A 22 7.73 -20.86 -19.64
C ASP A 22 7.71 -19.40 -20.10
N ASP A 23 6.51 -18.91 -20.40
CA ASP A 23 6.22 -17.48 -20.38
C ASP A 23 6.43 -17.02 -18.93
N GLN A 24 7.66 -16.70 -18.56
CA GLN A 24 7.91 -15.73 -17.50
C GLN A 24 7.53 -14.37 -18.06
N GLY A 25 6.21 -14.17 -18.19
CA GLY A 25 5.63 -12.86 -18.21
C GLY A 25 5.94 -12.23 -16.88
N GLU A 26 7.06 -11.50 -16.81
CA GLU A 26 7.11 -10.29 -16.00
C GLU A 26 5.89 -9.48 -16.41
N GLY A 27 4.80 -9.63 -15.65
CA GLY A 27 3.58 -8.90 -15.86
C GLY A 27 3.95 -7.44 -15.80
N VAL A 28 4.03 -6.79 -16.97
CA VAL A 28 4.17 -5.35 -17.08
C VAL A 28 3.11 -4.78 -16.12
N PRO A 29 3.50 -3.97 -15.11
CA PRO A 29 2.54 -3.43 -14.17
C PRO A 29 1.48 -2.73 -14.99
N SER A 30 0.25 -3.23 -14.89
CA SER A 30 -0.87 -2.68 -15.66
C SER A 30 -0.91 -1.18 -15.34
N SER A 31 -0.66 -0.35 -16.35
CA SER A 31 -0.66 1.12 -16.20
C SER A 31 -2.06 1.64 -15.86
N THR A 32 -3.07 0.79 -16.01
CA THR A 32 -4.46 1.03 -15.66
C THR A 32 -4.73 0.69 -14.19
N ILE A 33 -5.46 1.57 -13.51
CA ILE A 33 -5.91 1.30 -12.14
C ILE A 33 -6.99 0.21 -12.17
N ALA A 34 -6.99 -0.69 -11.18
CA ALA A 34 -8.03 -1.71 -11.07
C ALA A 34 -9.40 -1.05 -10.84
N ALA A 35 -10.47 -1.61 -11.40
CA ALA A 35 -11.81 -1.01 -11.31
C ALA A 35 -12.43 -1.08 -9.89
N GLN A 36 -11.97 -2.03 -9.08
CA GLN A 36 -12.45 -2.31 -7.73
C GLN A 36 -11.29 -2.37 -6.75
N VAL A 37 -11.57 -2.11 -5.47
CA VAL A 37 -10.61 -2.30 -4.37
C VAL A 37 -10.36 -3.79 -4.11
N PRO A 38 -9.23 -4.14 -3.47
CA PRO A 38 -8.98 -5.51 -3.02
C PRO A 38 -10.13 -6.07 -2.19
N ALA A 39 -10.42 -7.36 -2.38
CA ALA A 39 -11.39 -8.11 -1.61
C ALA A 39 -10.69 -8.91 -0.49
N GLY A 40 -11.47 -9.63 0.33
CA GLY A 40 -10.93 -10.54 1.35
C GLY A 40 -10.60 -9.90 2.69
N PHE A 41 -10.69 -8.57 2.80
CA PHE A 41 -10.66 -7.86 4.08
C PHE A 41 -11.54 -6.60 4.02
N ASP A 42 -12.55 -6.53 4.87
CA ASP A 42 -13.42 -5.37 5.09
C ASP A 42 -13.02 -4.69 6.39
N PRO A 43 -12.32 -3.54 6.36
CA PRO A 43 -11.84 -2.87 7.58
C PRO A 43 -12.95 -2.54 8.59
N CYS A 44 -14.18 -2.33 8.12
CA CYS A 44 -15.32 -2.02 9.01
C CYS A 44 -15.82 -3.23 9.80
N LYS A 45 -15.60 -4.45 9.29
CA LYS A 45 -16.17 -5.70 9.85
C LYS A 45 -15.11 -6.64 10.42
N ASP A 46 -13.96 -6.71 9.77
CA ASP A 46 -12.95 -7.72 10.03
C ASP A 46 -11.92 -7.29 11.08
N ILE A 47 -11.92 -6.01 11.49
CA ILE A 47 -11.13 -5.53 12.63
C ILE A 47 -11.93 -5.77 13.92
N PRO A 48 -11.50 -6.69 14.81
CA PRO A 48 -12.24 -6.99 16.02
C PRO A 48 -12.26 -5.79 16.96
N LYS A 49 -13.36 -5.66 17.69
CA LYS A 49 -13.50 -4.66 18.75
C LYS A 49 -12.35 -4.70 19.78
N SER A 50 -11.79 -5.89 20.06
CA SER A 50 -10.64 -6.01 20.98
C SER A 50 -9.38 -5.30 20.47
N VAL A 51 -9.13 -5.31 19.16
CA VAL A 51 -8.00 -4.57 18.56
C VAL A 51 -8.24 -3.07 18.69
N LEU A 52 -9.44 -2.60 18.32
CA LEU A 52 -9.84 -1.20 18.43
C LEU A 52 -9.75 -0.71 19.88
N ASP A 53 -10.28 -1.47 20.83
CA ASP A 53 -10.26 -1.13 22.25
C ASP A 53 -8.82 -1.11 22.80
N SER A 54 -7.94 -2.00 22.34
CA SER A 54 -6.52 -2.01 22.73
C SER A 54 -5.75 -0.77 22.28
N GLU A 55 -6.25 -0.10 21.25
CA GLU A 55 -5.69 1.14 20.67
C GLU A 55 -6.44 2.39 21.16
N GLY A 56 -7.49 2.22 21.98
CA GLY A 56 -8.35 3.32 22.40
C GLY A 56 -9.19 3.91 21.26
N LEU A 57 -9.30 3.22 20.13
CA LEU A 57 -10.02 3.67 18.94
C LEU A 57 -11.53 3.62 19.15
N ARG A 58 -12.20 4.72 18.83
CA ARG A 58 -13.66 4.90 18.95
C ARG A 58 -14.26 5.35 17.63
N VAL A 59 -15.52 4.97 17.43
CA VAL A 59 -16.33 5.48 16.31
C VAL A 59 -16.54 6.98 16.50
N PRO A 60 -16.27 7.82 15.49
CA PRO A 60 -16.54 9.26 15.57
C PRO A 60 -18.04 9.55 15.74
N PRO A 61 -18.43 10.69 16.38
CA PRO A 61 -19.84 11.01 16.60
C PRO A 61 -20.70 11.11 15.34
N LEU A 62 -20.11 11.45 14.20
CA LEU A 62 -20.81 11.61 12.91
C LEU A 62 -20.85 10.31 12.08
N GLY A 63 -20.45 9.18 12.67
CA GLY A 63 -20.28 7.92 11.98
C GLY A 63 -18.83 7.70 11.54
N ASN A 64 -18.54 6.47 11.09
CA ASN A 64 -17.19 6.04 10.72
C ASN A 64 -17.02 5.69 9.24
N ASN A 65 -17.99 5.92 8.36
CA ASN A 65 -17.79 5.63 6.94
C ASN A 65 -16.58 6.43 6.39
N ALA A 66 -15.62 5.74 5.78
CA ALA A 66 -14.45 6.34 5.14
C ALA A 66 -14.37 6.05 3.64
N ASP A 67 -15.48 5.58 3.05
CA ASP A 67 -15.57 5.37 1.61
C ASP A 67 -15.38 6.68 0.84
N PHE A 68 -14.52 6.64 -0.18
CA PHE A 68 -14.24 7.78 -1.04
C PHE A 68 -13.90 7.33 -2.46
N ASP A 69 -14.40 8.06 -3.46
CA ASP A 69 -14.02 7.91 -4.86
C ASP A 69 -13.19 9.14 -5.26
N GLY A 70 -11.90 8.91 -5.48
CA GLY A 70 -10.97 9.97 -5.89
C GLY A 70 -10.81 10.07 -7.40
N GLY A 71 -10.00 11.05 -7.80
CA GLY A 71 -9.64 11.26 -9.19
C GLY A 71 -8.92 10.04 -9.80
N GLY A 72 -9.01 9.91 -11.13
CA GLY A 72 -8.28 8.86 -11.86
C GLY A 72 -8.79 7.44 -11.62
N GLY A 73 -9.99 7.28 -11.04
CA GLY A 73 -10.58 5.97 -10.75
C GLY A 73 -10.07 5.32 -9.46
N ILE A 74 -9.36 6.07 -8.60
CA ILE A 74 -8.91 5.56 -7.30
C ILE A 74 -10.11 5.46 -6.36
N LYS A 75 -10.18 4.38 -5.59
CA LYS A 75 -11.27 4.09 -4.66
C LYS A 75 -10.71 3.72 -3.31
N TRP A 76 -11.33 4.20 -2.25
CA TRP A 76 -11.08 3.79 -0.87
C TRP A 76 -12.39 3.24 -0.30
N ARG A 77 -12.33 2.07 0.35
CA ARG A 77 -13.47 1.45 1.02
C ARG A 77 -13.11 1.03 2.43
N GLY A 78 -13.88 1.47 3.41
CA GLY A 78 -13.63 1.12 4.80
C GLY A 78 -14.14 2.14 5.80
N CYS A 79 -13.51 2.17 6.97
CA CYS A 79 -14.00 2.91 8.12
C CYS A 79 -12.92 3.79 8.75
N SER A 80 -13.35 4.73 9.57
CA SER A 80 -12.50 5.64 10.33
C SER A 80 -12.75 5.57 11.83
N TRP A 81 -11.72 5.84 12.60
CA TRP A 81 -11.77 5.85 14.05
C TRP A 81 -10.94 6.99 14.60
N VAL A 82 -11.22 7.33 15.86
CA VAL A 82 -10.46 8.35 16.60
C VAL A 82 -9.99 7.80 17.92
N VAL A 83 -8.78 8.14 18.31
CA VAL A 83 -8.36 8.12 19.71
C VAL A 83 -8.81 9.46 20.32
N PRO A 84 -9.71 9.50 21.32
CA PRO A 84 -10.11 10.75 21.96
C PRO A 84 -8.89 11.51 22.51
N ASP A 85 -8.74 12.80 22.16
CA ASP A 85 -7.54 13.60 22.49
C ASP A 85 -6.23 13.04 21.91
N GLY A 86 -6.32 12.25 20.84
CA GLY A 86 -5.24 11.66 20.06
C GLY A 86 -5.45 11.79 18.55
N TYR A 87 -4.92 10.84 17.77
CA TYR A 87 -5.00 10.81 16.32
C TYR A 87 -6.37 10.34 15.80
N ALA A 88 -6.67 10.69 14.55
CA ALA A 88 -7.72 10.09 13.74
C ALA A 88 -7.09 9.16 12.69
N VAL A 89 -7.75 8.07 12.34
CA VAL A 89 -7.30 7.13 11.32
C VAL A 89 -8.44 6.68 10.42
N GLY A 90 -8.24 6.71 9.11
CA GLY A 90 -9.00 5.91 8.16
C GLY A 90 -8.25 4.59 7.89
N ILE A 91 -8.93 3.45 7.98
CA ILE A 91 -8.41 2.17 7.53
C ILE A 91 -9.30 1.71 6.37
N THR A 92 -8.70 1.65 5.19
CA THR A 92 -9.44 1.45 3.93
C THR A 92 -8.68 0.53 3.00
N THR A 93 -9.39 -0.34 2.29
CA THR A 93 -8.81 -0.98 1.10
C THR A 93 -8.85 0.00 -0.06
N THR A 94 -7.79 0.04 -0.85
CA THR A 94 -7.66 0.90 -2.02
C THR A 94 -7.12 0.12 -3.21
N ASN A 95 -7.58 0.47 -4.42
CA ASN A 95 -7.05 -0.06 -5.69
C ASN A 95 -5.70 0.58 -6.08
N LEU A 96 -5.10 1.38 -5.18
CA LEU A 96 -3.78 1.94 -5.34
C LEU A 96 -2.71 0.94 -4.88
N THR A 97 -1.83 0.52 -5.80
CA THR A 97 -0.71 -0.40 -5.51
C THR A 97 0.51 0.35 -4.99
N LEU A 98 1.41 -0.36 -4.30
CA LEU A 98 2.65 0.24 -3.79
C LEU A 98 3.54 0.81 -4.90
N ASP A 99 3.61 0.17 -6.06
CA ASP A 99 4.41 0.69 -7.19
C ASP A 99 3.86 2.00 -7.74
N ARG A 100 2.53 2.15 -7.75
CA ARG A 100 1.87 3.40 -8.12
C ARG A 100 2.13 4.49 -7.08
N ILE A 101 2.16 4.13 -5.80
CA ILE A 101 2.55 5.06 -4.72
C ILE A 101 3.99 5.51 -4.89
N ARG A 102 4.93 4.59 -5.16
CA ARG A 102 6.35 4.93 -5.41
C ARG A 102 6.54 5.84 -6.61
N ALA A 103 5.74 5.66 -7.65
CA ALA A 103 5.81 6.48 -8.86
C ALA A 103 5.21 7.89 -8.69
N ASN A 104 4.49 8.16 -7.60
CA ASN A 104 3.85 9.46 -7.37
C ASN A 104 4.84 10.47 -6.76
N THR A 105 5.26 11.45 -7.56
CA THR A 105 6.20 12.51 -7.15
C THR A 105 5.62 13.51 -6.15
N GLU A 106 4.31 13.53 -5.92
CA GLU A 106 3.67 14.36 -4.90
C GLU A 106 3.78 13.74 -3.49
N LEU A 107 4.31 12.52 -3.39
CA LEU A 107 4.50 11.81 -2.12
C LEU A 107 5.99 11.70 -1.79
N ALA A 108 6.31 11.89 -0.51
CA ALA A 108 7.60 11.53 0.04
C ALA A 108 7.51 10.16 0.72
N ILE A 109 8.41 9.25 0.37
CA ILE A 109 8.56 7.97 1.08
C ILE A 109 9.25 8.26 2.41
N ARG A 110 8.56 7.96 3.51
CA ARG A 110 9.06 8.09 4.88
C ARG A 110 9.76 6.80 5.29
N HIS A 111 9.16 5.66 4.98
CA HIS A 111 9.71 4.34 5.26
C HIS A 111 9.26 3.30 4.23
N ASP A 112 10.13 2.31 3.99
CA ASP A 112 9.85 1.11 3.18
C ASP A 112 10.25 -0.12 4.02
N TYR A 113 9.28 -0.95 4.38
CA TYR A 113 9.49 -2.12 5.24
C TYR A 113 8.42 -3.19 4.97
N SER A 114 8.38 -4.25 5.81
CA SER A 114 7.34 -5.27 5.75
C SER A 114 6.63 -5.44 7.10
N ILE A 115 5.33 -5.73 7.05
CA ILE A 115 4.50 -6.09 8.21
C ILE A 115 3.87 -7.46 7.92
N ALA A 116 4.08 -8.43 8.81
CA ALA A 116 3.59 -9.81 8.65
C ALA A 116 3.93 -10.42 7.26
N GLY A 117 5.13 -10.13 6.74
CA GLY A 117 5.58 -10.60 5.42
C GLY A 117 5.01 -9.84 4.22
N ARG A 118 4.18 -8.80 4.43
CA ARG A 118 3.64 -7.96 3.36
C ARG A 118 4.47 -6.70 3.18
N PRO A 119 4.93 -6.38 1.96
CA PRO A 119 5.53 -5.08 1.65
C PRO A 119 4.65 -3.93 2.12
N THR A 120 5.26 -2.89 2.67
CA THR A 120 4.57 -1.78 3.30
C THR A 120 5.33 -0.48 3.04
N LEU A 121 4.60 0.57 2.66
CA LEU A 121 5.14 1.91 2.45
C LEU A 121 4.46 2.92 3.35
N ALA A 122 5.25 3.63 4.14
CA ALA A 122 4.79 4.83 4.84
C ALA A 122 5.17 6.06 4.03
N THR A 123 4.19 6.92 3.73
CA THR A 123 4.37 8.14 2.95
C THR A 123 3.73 9.35 3.63
N SER A 124 4.20 10.53 3.24
CA SER A 124 3.56 11.82 3.48
C SER A 124 3.44 12.58 2.15
N ARG A 125 2.81 13.76 2.16
CA ARG A 125 2.96 14.67 1.03
C ARG A 125 4.41 15.13 0.92
N ALA A 126 4.89 15.40 -0.29
CA ALA A 126 6.25 15.84 -0.54
C ALA A 126 6.57 17.21 0.09
N ASP A 127 5.56 18.06 0.28
CA ASP A 127 5.65 19.36 0.93
C ASP A 127 5.41 19.32 2.45
N GLU A 128 5.13 18.15 3.02
CA GLU A 128 4.97 17.99 4.47
C GLU A 128 6.34 18.02 5.16
N THR A 129 6.47 18.90 6.16
CA THR A 129 7.73 19.14 6.88
C THR A 129 7.65 18.75 8.36
N ASP A 130 6.44 18.60 8.93
CA ASP A 130 6.26 18.10 10.29
C ASP A 130 5.97 16.59 10.25
N PRO A 131 6.91 15.74 10.69
CA PRO A 131 6.70 14.29 10.71
C PRO A 131 5.55 13.83 11.63
N ARG A 132 5.04 14.72 12.48
CA ARG A 132 3.97 14.44 13.45
C ARG A 132 2.57 14.80 12.93
N SER A 133 2.42 15.43 11.77
CA SER A 133 1.09 15.87 11.31
C SER A 133 0.28 14.72 10.71
N VAL A 134 0.82 14.05 9.69
CA VAL A 134 0.11 13.05 8.89
C VAL A 134 1.00 11.88 8.49
N CYS A 135 0.40 10.71 8.30
CA CYS A 135 1.06 9.60 7.64
C CYS A 135 0.05 8.75 6.88
N ARG A 136 0.44 8.29 5.68
CA ARG A 136 -0.29 7.25 4.95
C ARG A 136 0.58 6.00 4.89
N LEU A 137 0.17 4.96 5.60
CA LEU A 137 0.84 3.67 5.58
C LEU A 137 0.01 2.71 4.71
N ASN A 138 0.61 2.19 3.64
CA ASN A 138 -0.03 1.29 2.70
C ASN A 138 0.62 -0.08 2.77
N VAL A 139 -0.18 -1.11 3.03
CA VAL A 139 0.26 -2.51 3.10
C VAL A 139 -0.21 -3.25 1.85
N ALA A 140 0.68 -3.97 1.19
CA ALA A 140 0.36 -4.64 -0.07
C ALA A 140 -0.79 -5.65 0.06
N MET A 141 -1.72 -5.56 -0.89
CA MET A 141 -2.82 -6.49 -1.14
C MET A 141 -2.86 -6.83 -2.63
N ASN A 142 -3.60 -7.87 -3.00
CA ASN A 142 -3.78 -8.22 -4.41
C ASN A 142 -4.54 -7.11 -5.14
N ASN A 143 -3.91 -6.55 -6.19
CA ASN A 143 -4.45 -5.44 -6.99
C ASN A 143 -4.71 -4.14 -6.22
N GLY A 144 -3.99 -3.91 -5.11
CA GLY A 144 -4.14 -2.67 -4.35
C GLY A 144 -3.35 -2.67 -3.04
N SER A 145 -3.89 -1.99 -2.03
CA SER A 145 -3.31 -1.96 -0.68
C SER A 145 -4.36 -1.72 0.41
N LEU A 146 -3.99 -2.04 1.64
CA LEU A 146 -4.68 -1.60 2.85
C LEU A 146 -4.02 -0.31 3.34
N GLU A 147 -4.72 0.80 3.24
CA GLU A 147 -4.25 2.13 3.65
C GLU A 147 -4.68 2.44 5.09
N PHE A 148 -3.73 2.90 5.89
CA PHE A 148 -3.90 3.56 7.18
C PHE A 148 -3.56 5.04 6.99
N SER A 149 -4.58 5.88 6.93
CA SER A 149 -4.46 7.33 6.71
C SER A 149 -4.66 8.05 8.04
N LEU A 150 -3.57 8.50 8.65
CA LEU A 150 -3.57 9.12 9.97
C LEU A 150 -3.42 10.64 9.89
N ASP A 151 -4.22 11.33 10.71
CA ASP A 151 -4.07 12.74 11.05
C ASP A 151 -3.86 12.85 12.57
N ASN A 152 -2.78 13.52 12.98
CA ASN A 152 -2.35 13.65 14.36
C ASN A 152 -1.98 15.12 14.67
N PRO A 153 -2.97 15.99 14.93
CA PRO A 153 -2.67 17.39 15.23
C PRO A 153 -1.77 17.53 16.46
N ALA A 154 -0.75 18.40 16.40
CA ALA A 154 0.19 18.62 17.49
C ALA A 154 -0.48 19.07 18.81
N SER A 155 -1.70 19.61 18.75
CA SER A 155 -2.51 20.01 19.90
C SER A 155 -3.14 18.83 20.67
N ARG A 156 -3.10 17.61 20.13
CA ARG A 156 -3.64 16.41 20.77
C ARG A 156 -2.72 15.94 21.88
N ARG A 157 -3.19 15.95 23.12
CA ARG A 157 -2.33 15.73 24.30
C ARG A 157 -1.74 14.32 24.36
N LEU A 158 -2.47 13.30 23.88
CA LEU A 158 -2.02 11.91 23.98
C LEU A 158 -0.96 11.54 22.93
N THR A 159 -1.06 12.11 21.74
CA THR A 159 -0.29 11.64 20.57
C THR A 159 0.39 12.74 19.75
N GLY A 160 0.09 14.02 19.98
CA GLY A 160 0.60 15.14 19.18
C GLY A 160 2.12 15.35 19.25
N THR A 161 2.82 14.69 20.17
CA THR A 161 4.29 14.68 20.24
C THR A 161 4.93 13.46 19.59
N LYS A 162 4.13 12.48 19.14
CA LYS A 162 4.61 11.23 18.53
C LYS A 162 4.71 11.39 17.01
N ASP A 163 5.65 10.67 16.41
CA ASP A 163 5.70 10.52 14.96
C ASP A 163 4.46 9.74 14.48
N THR A 164 3.81 10.27 13.44
CA THR A 164 2.53 9.74 12.96
C THR A 164 2.68 8.45 12.17
N CYS A 165 3.82 8.23 11.51
CA CYS A 165 4.11 6.98 10.83
C CYS A 165 4.43 5.86 11.82
N GLU A 166 5.04 6.17 12.97
CA GLU A 166 5.22 5.19 14.05
C GLU A 166 3.88 4.80 14.69
N LEU A 167 2.96 5.76 14.87
CA LEU A 167 1.57 5.45 15.29
C LEU A 167 0.86 4.55 14.27
N ALA A 168 0.96 4.88 12.98
CA ALA A 168 0.36 4.11 11.90
C ALA A 168 0.90 2.68 11.88
N ARG A 169 2.21 2.52 12.03
CA ARG A 169 2.89 1.23 12.06
C ARG A 169 2.42 0.36 13.22
N GLY A 170 2.37 0.89 14.44
CA GLY A 170 1.95 0.12 15.61
C GLY A 170 0.52 -0.42 15.47
N LEU A 171 -0.40 0.40 14.91
CA LEU A 171 -1.75 -0.04 14.59
C LEU A 171 -1.76 -1.08 13.47
N ALA A 172 -1.00 -0.85 12.39
CA ALA A 172 -0.92 -1.76 11.26
C ALA A 172 -0.36 -3.14 11.65
N GLU A 173 0.62 -3.22 12.54
CA GLU A 173 1.16 -4.50 13.04
C GLU A 173 0.08 -5.38 13.69
N LYS A 174 -0.93 -4.79 14.34
CA LYS A 174 -2.07 -5.51 14.91
C LYS A 174 -3.11 -5.88 13.87
N VAL A 175 -3.43 -4.97 12.97
CA VAL A 175 -4.51 -5.14 11.98
C VAL A 175 -4.08 -6.08 10.85
N VAL A 176 -2.86 -5.95 10.34
CA VAL A 176 -2.36 -6.74 9.19
C VAL A 176 -2.27 -8.22 9.53
N ALA A 177 -2.05 -8.57 10.80
CA ALA A 177 -2.07 -9.96 11.26
C ALA A 177 -3.43 -10.66 11.04
N LEU A 178 -4.50 -9.90 10.80
CA LEU A 178 -5.85 -10.39 10.54
C LEU A 178 -6.16 -10.55 9.05
N VAL A 179 -5.31 -10.00 8.17
CA VAL A 179 -5.55 -9.97 6.72
C VAL A 179 -5.24 -11.35 6.13
N PRO A 180 -6.23 -12.05 5.53
CA PRO A 180 -6.01 -13.39 4.98
C PRO A 180 -4.91 -13.43 3.94
N ALA A 181 -4.14 -14.51 3.90
CA ALA A 181 -3.16 -14.74 2.83
C ALA A 181 -3.88 -14.70 1.47
N GLY A 182 -3.34 -13.94 0.51
CA GLY A 182 -3.96 -13.76 -0.81
C GLY A 182 -5.10 -12.75 -0.89
N ALA A 183 -5.40 -12.03 0.21
CA ALA A 183 -6.10 -10.74 0.13
C ALA A 183 -5.17 -9.67 -0.45
#